data_AF-A0A1G6M5C2-F1
#
_entry.id   AF-A0A1G6M5C2-F1
#
_cell.length_a   1.000
_cell.length_b   1.000
_cell.length_c   1.000
_cell.angle_alpha   90.00
_cell.angle_beta   90.00
_cell.angle_gamma   90.00
#
_symmetry.space_group_name_H-M   'P 1'
#
loop_
_entity.id
_entity.type
_entity.pdbx_description
1 polymer ?
#
loop_
_entity_poly.entity_id
_entity_poly.type
_entity_poly.pdbx_seq_one_letter_code
_entity_poly.pdbx_strand_id
1 'polypeptide(L)' 'MKPTMEQIKYATDLLRKLGYDVADYDFEKMTRAEVSDLIDELKQEWE' A
#
# COMPACT_ATOMS: atom_id res chain seq x y z
N MET A 1 3.11 13.53 -7.36
CA MET A 1 2.91 12.50 -8.41
C MET A 1 1.96 11.45 -7.88
N LYS A 2 1.11 10.86 -8.74
CA LYS A 2 0.26 9.72 -8.36
C LYS A 2 1.09 8.44 -8.20
N PRO A 3 0.65 7.47 -7.38
CA PRO A 3 1.26 6.15 -7.29
C PRO A 3 1.27 5.44 -8.63
N THR A 4 2.26 4.57 -8.86
CA THR A 4 2.21 3.67 -10.02
C THR A 4 1.25 2.52 -9.75
N MET A 5 0.73 1.91 -10.82
CA MET A 5 -0.10 0.71 -10.69
C MET A 5 0.63 -0.44 -9.99
N GLU A 6 1.95 -0.52 -10.16
CA GLU A 6 2.79 -1.52 -9.48
C GLU A 6 2.86 -1.29 -7.97
N GLN A 7 2.99 -0.03 -7.52
CA GLN A 7 2.96 0.31 -6.09
C GLN A 7 1.60 -0.04 -5.48
N ILE A 8 0.50 0.34 -6.14
CA ILE A 8 -0.86 0.03 -5.66
C ILE A 8 -1.06 -1.48 -5.56
N LYS A 9 -0.67 -2.23 -6.59
CA LYS A 9 -0.78 -3.69 -6.60
C LYS A 9 0.03 -4.32 -5.46
N TYR A 10 1.27 -3.89 -5.26
CA TYR A 10 2.13 -4.45 -4.24
C TYR A 10 1.64 -4.13 -2.82
N ALA A 11 1.21 -2.89 -2.57
CA ALA A 11 0.57 -2.50 -1.31
C ALA A 11 -0.71 -3.32 -1.05
N THR A 12 -1.56 -3.47 -2.07
CA THR A 12 -2.79 -4.29 -2.02
C THR A 12 -2.49 -5.73 -1.64
N ASP A 13 -1.46 -6.32 -2.22
CA ASP A 13 -1.06 -7.70 -1.94
C ASP A 13 -0.54 -7.83 -0.49
N LEU A 14 0.25 -6.88 0.01
CA LEU A 14 0.71 -6.88 1.40
C LEU A 14 -0.44 -6.73 2.40
N LEU A 15 -1.34 -5.76 2.17
CA LEU A 15 -2.54 -5.55 2.99
C LEU A 15 -3.37 -6.83 3.11
N ARG A 16 -3.67 -7.47 1.98
CA ARG A 16 -4.42 -8.74 1.96
C ARG A 16 -3.74 -9.85 2.74
N LYS A 17 -2.42 -9.96 2.64
CA LYS A 17 -1.71 -11.02 3.35
C LYS A 17 -1.66 -10.78 4.86
N LEU A 18 -1.60 -9.51 5.29
CA LEU A 18 -1.67 -9.11 6.70
C LEU A 18 -3.10 -9.15 7.25
N GLY A 19 -4.11 -9.33 6.40
CA GLY A 19 -5.51 -9.42 6.78
C GLY A 19 -6.24 -8.07 6.87
N TYR A 20 -5.61 -6.99 6.38
CA TYR A 20 -6.23 -5.68 6.26
C TYR A 20 -7.25 -5.63 5.11
N ASP A 21 -8.33 -4.87 5.31
CA ASP A 21 -9.25 -4.56 4.21
C ASP A 21 -8.63 -3.47 3.33
N VAL A 22 -8.49 -3.77 2.04
CA VAL A 22 -7.94 -2.84 1.06
C VAL A 22 -8.86 -1.62 0.89
N ALA A 23 -10.16 -1.77 1.17
CA ALA A 23 -11.13 -0.68 1.09
C ALA A 23 -10.86 0.45 2.10
N ASP A 24 -10.09 0.18 3.16
CA ASP A 24 -9.68 1.20 4.13
C ASP A 24 -8.59 2.14 3.59
N TYR A 25 -8.01 1.82 2.42
CA TYR A 25 -6.89 2.54 1.81
C TYR A 25 -7.29 3.16 0.47
N ASP A 26 -7.48 4.48 0.45
CA ASP A 26 -7.82 5.25 -0.77
C ASP A 26 -6.55 5.66 -1.54
N PHE A 27 -6.05 4.75 -2.38
CA PHE A 27 -4.88 5.00 -3.24
C PHE A 27 -5.07 6.15 -4.24
N GLU A 28 -6.32 6.54 -4.55
CA GLU A 28 -6.56 7.70 -5.42
C GLU A 28 -6.27 9.01 -4.70
N LYS A 29 -6.42 9.05 -3.37
CA LYS A 29 -6.08 10.23 -2.57
C LYS A 29 -4.60 10.28 -2.17
N MET A 30 -3.89 9.16 -2.24
CA MET A 30 -2.47 9.11 -1.91
C MET A 30 -1.57 9.61 -3.05
N THR A 31 -0.41 10.10 -2.65
CA THR A 31 0.72 10.38 -3.50
C THR A 31 1.62 9.16 -3.65
N ARG A 32 2.50 9.21 -4.65
CA ARG A 32 3.51 8.17 -4.88
C ARG A 32 4.40 7.90 -3.66
N ALA A 33 4.73 8.94 -2.89
CA ALA A 33 5.57 8.85 -1.71
C ALA A 33 4.82 8.17 -0.55
N GLU A 34 3.59 8.62 -0.27
CA GLU A 34 2.75 8.02 0.78
C GLU A 34 2.49 6.52 0.54
N VAL A 35 2.35 6.08 -0.72
CA VAL A 35 2.23 4.64 -1.02
C VAL A 35 3.55 3.90 -0.82
N SER A 36 4.70 4.53 -1.08
CA SER A 36 6.00 3.92 -0.75
C SER A 36 6.17 3.77 0.76
N ASP A 37 5.83 4.79 1.54
CA ASP A 37 5.92 4.77 3.00
C ASP A 37 5.01 3.68 3.57
N LEU A 38 3.76 3.60 3.10
CA LEU A 38 2.84 2.51 3.45
C LEU A 38 3.42 1.14 3.12
N ILE A 39 4.01 0.96 1.94
CA ILE A 39 4.63 -0.33 1.56
C ILE A 39 5.74 -0.70 2.55
N ASP A 40 6.55 0.25 2.98
CA ASP A 40 7.66 -0.02 3.88
C ASP A 40 7.17 -0.33 5.30
N GLU A 41 6.10 0.32 5.77
CA GLU A 41 5.40 -0.04 7.02
C GLU A 41 4.84 -1.47 6.96
N LEU A 42 4.13 -1.82 5.88
CA LEU A 42 3.54 -3.15 5.71
C LEU A 42 4.60 -4.26 5.61
N LYS A 43 5.77 -3.98 5.02
CA LYS A 43 6.89 -4.94 5.03
C LYS A 43 7.44 -5.16 6.44
N GLN A 44 7.59 -4.09 7.23
CA GLN A 44 8.11 -4.20 8.59
C GLN A 44 7.17 -5.01 9.48
N GLU A 45 5.85 -4.90 9.29
CA GLU A 45 4.87 -5.69 10.03
C GLU A 45 4.83 -7.17 9.62
N TRP A 46 5.17 -7.46 8.35
CA TRP A 46 5.22 -8.82 7.83
C TRP A 46 6.43 -9.64 8.34
N GLU A 47 7.52 -8.97 8.72
CA GLU A 47 8.76 -9.58 9.23
C GLU A 47 8.71 -9.91 10.74
#